data_AF-A0A2I6QFJ9-F1
#
_entry.id   AF-A0A2I6QFJ9-F1
#
_cell.length_a   1.000
_cell.length_b   1.000
_cell.length_c   1.000
_cell.angle_alpha   90.00
_cell.angle_beta   90.00
_cell.angle_gamma   90.00
#
_symmetry.space_group_name_H-M   'P 1'
#
loop_
_entity.id
_entity.type
_entity.pdbx_description
1 polymer ?
#
loop_
_entity_poly.entity_id
_entity_poly.type
_entity_poly.pdbx_seq_one_letter_code
_entity_poly.pdbx_strand_id
1 'polypeptide(L)' 'GNAALPPEGAGLQMTSKYGSGMGVLWDGYSGVHSADLVPELMAFGGAKQERLNKEIGEVPARIYRSHLNCT' A
#
# COMPACT_ATOMS: atom_id res chain seq x y z
N GLY A 1 10.26 -14.26 -5.20
CA GLY A 1 10.49 -13.08 -6.07
C GLY A 1 9.20 -12.75 -6.78
N ASN A 2 9.03 -11.51 -7.28
CA ASN A 2 7.85 -11.15 -8.06
C ASN A 2 7.74 -12.04 -9.29
N ALA A 3 6.55 -12.64 -9.51
CA ALA A 3 6.30 -13.54 -10.63
C ALA A 3 6.31 -12.80 -11.99
N ALA A 4 6.12 -11.49 -11.98
CA ALA A 4 6.18 -10.61 -13.14
C ALA A 4 6.71 -9.22 -12.74
N LEU A 5 7.17 -8.45 -13.73
CA LEU A 5 7.49 -7.03 -13.51
C LEU A 5 6.21 -6.26 -13.14
N PRO A 6 6.24 -5.41 -12.11
CA PRO A 6 5.12 -4.51 -11.81
C PRO A 6 4.85 -3.57 -12.99
N PRO A 7 3.58 -3.24 -13.28
CA PRO A 7 3.24 -2.28 -14.32
C PRO A 7 3.79 -0.88 -14.00
N GLU A 8 3.88 -0.02 -15.03
CA GLU A 8 4.17 1.40 -14.82
C GLU A 8 3.13 2.02 -13.88
N GLY A 9 3.59 2.82 -12.93
CA GLY A 9 2.73 3.43 -11.91
C GLY A 9 2.27 2.46 -10.80
N ALA A 10 2.84 1.25 -10.70
CA ALA A 10 2.53 0.31 -9.61
C ALA A 10 2.94 0.82 -8.22
N GLY A 11 3.86 1.79 -8.15
CA GLY A 11 4.40 2.26 -6.88
C GLY A 11 5.33 3.45 -7.03
N LEU A 12 5.93 3.83 -5.90
CA LEU A 12 6.92 4.89 -5.78
C LEU A 12 8.02 4.47 -4.79
N GLN A 13 9.13 5.20 -4.80
CA GLN A 13 10.22 5.02 -3.86
C GLN A 13 10.64 6.38 -3.33
N MET A 14 10.93 6.44 -2.03
CA MET A 14 11.31 7.69 -1.37
C MET A 14 12.45 7.46 -0.38
N THR A 15 13.19 8.54 -0.12
CA THR A 15 14.25 8.61 0.88
C THR A 15 14.18 9.97 1.59
N SER A 16 14.80 10.06 2.75
CA SER A 16 14.84 11.26 3.57
C SER A 16 16.26 11.74 3.81
N LYS A 17 16.41 13.01 4.19
CA LYS A 17 17.70 13.65 4.49
C LYS A 17 18.56 12.85 5.49
N TYR A 18 17.93 12.14 6.42
CA TYR A 18 18.59 11.47 7.53
C TYR A 18 18.68 9.94 7.36
N GLY A 19 18.45 9.44 6.15
CA GLY A 19 18.73 8.04 5.79
C GLY A 19 17.53 7.09 5.87
N SER A 20 16.39 7.49 6.43
CA SER A 20 15.16 6.68 6.35
C SER A 20 14.65 6.65 4.91
N GLY A 21 14.09 5.52 4.49
CA GLY A 21 13.52 5.35 3.16
C GLY A 21 12.43 4.30 3.13
N MET A 22 11.58 4.37 2.11
CA MET A 22 10.59 3.33 1.87
C MET A 22 10.20 3.20 0.39
N GLY A 23 9.77 2.01 0.01
CA GLY A 23 8.95 1.80 -1.17
C GLY A 23 7.47 1.80 -0.82
N VAL A 24 6.65 2.22 -1.79
CA VAL A 24 5.19 2.14 -1.74
C VAL A 24 4.73 1.31 -2.93
N LEU A 25 4.04 0.20 -2.68
CA LEU A 25 3.34 -0.56 -3.71
C LEU A 25 1.83 -0.36 -3.54
N TRP A 26 1.21 0.29 -4.53
CA TRP A 26 -0.17 0.74 -4.43
C TRP A 26 -1.14 -0.43 -4.25
N ASP A 27 -2.13 -0.22 -3.37
CA ASP A 27 -3.26 -1.13 -3.13
C ASP A 27 -2.88 -2.55 -2.63
N GLY A 28 -1.59 -2.79 -2.34
CA GLY A 28 -1.05 -4.06 -1.84
C GLY A 28 -1.35 -4.36 -0.36
N TYR A 29 -2.56 -4.08 0.12
CA TYR A 29 -2.89 -4.13 1.55
C TYR A 29 -2.70 -5.52 2.18
N SER A 30 -2.94 -6.60 1.43
CA SER A 30 -2.71 -7.96 1.90
C SER A 30 -1.24 -8.36 1.94
N GLY A 31 -0.33 -7.56 1.37
CA GLY A 31 1.11 -7.79 1.40
C GLY A 31 1.51 -9.23 1.02
N VAL A 32 2.20 -9.90 1.93
CA VAL A 32 2.72 -11.26 1.76
C VAL A 32 1.81 -12.36 2.36
N HIS A 33 0.62 -12.00 2.82
CA HIS A 33 -0.33 -12.98 3.34
C HIS A 33 -0.79 -13.96 2.25
N SER A 34 -1.04 -15.21 2.66
CA SER A 34 -1.56 -16.26 1.79
C SER A 34 -2.96 -15.92 1.26
N ALA A 35 -3.35 -16.61 0.18
CA ALA A 35 -4.57 -16.35 -0.58
C ALA A 35 -5.87 -16.44 0.25
N ASP A 36 -5.86 -17.20 1.34
CA ASP A 36 -6.97 -17.35 2.29
C ASP A 36 -7.31 -16.04 3.01
N LEU A 37 -6.33 -15.19 3.30
CA LEU A 37 -6.53 -13.92 4.00
C LEU A 37 -6.76 -12.72 3.08
N VAL A 38 -6.45 -12.84 1.78
CA VAL A 38 -6.55 -11.73 0.82
C VAL A 38 -7.94 -11.10 0.80
N PRO A 39 -9.07 -11.85 0.70
CA PRO A 39 -10.39 -11.24 0.60
C PRO A 39 -10.76 -10.41 1.83
N GLU A 40 -10.48 -10.94 3.03
CA GLU A 40 -10.81 -10.29 4.30
C GLU A 40 -10.00 -8.99 4.49
N LEU A 41 -8.69 -9.06 4.28
CA LEU A 41 -7.81 -7.89 4.41
C LEU A 41 -8.20 -6.82 3.40
N MET A 42 -8.39 -7.18 2.13
CA MET A 42 -8.75 -6.22 1.08
C MET A 42 -10.10 -5.53 1.37
N ALA A 43 -11.09 -6.26 1.89
CA ALA A 43 -12.37 -5.69 2.32
C ALA A 43 -12.20 -4.70 3.47
N PHE A 44 -11.46 -5.07 4.52
CA PHE A 44 -11.20 -4.20 5.66
C PHE A 44 -10.46 -2.93 5.27
N GLY A 45 -9.38 -3.06 4.48
CA GLY A 45 -8.60 -1.93 3.99
C GLY A 45 -9.43 -0.98 3.14
N GLY A 46 -10.33 -1.51 2.31
CA GLY A 46 -11.20 -0.73 1.44
C GLY A 46 -12.25 0.06 2.22
N ALA A 47 -12.93 -0.59 3.15
CA ALA A 47 -13.91 0.05 4.01
C ALA A 47 -13.30 1.20 4.82
N LYS A 48 -12.05 1.04 5.30
CA LYS A 48 -11.37 2.13 6.01
C LYS A 48 -10.87 3.22 5.07
N GLN A 49 -10.37 2.90 3.87
CA GLN A 49 -10.00 3.92 2.89
C GLN A 49 -11.17 4.86 2.58
N GLU A 50 -12.38 4.34 2.38
CA GLU A 50 -13.56 5.16 2.08
C GLU A 50 -13.84 6.20 3.18
N ARG A 51 -13.63 5.81 4.45
CA ARG A 51 -13.75 6.72 5.59
C ARG A 51 -12.61 7.75 5.61
N LEU A 52 -11.37 7.28 5.44
CA LEU A 52 -10.18 8.13 5.45
C LEU A 52 -10.16 9.14 4.30
N ASN A 53 -10.76 8.84 3.15
CA ASN A 53 -10.88 9.79 2.05
C ASN A 53 -11.51 11.12 2.50
N LYS A 54 -12.46 11.07 3.45
CA LYS A 54 -13.15 12.26 3.99
C LYS A 54 -12.30 13.02 5.01
N GLU A 55 -11.37 12.33 5.67
CA GLU A 55 -10.57 12.88 6.78
C GLU A 55 -9.21 13.41 6.31
N ILE A 56 -8.54 12.68 5.41
CA ILE A 56 -7.15 12.93 5.02
C ILE A 56 -6.94 13.02 3.51
N GLY A 57 -8.01 12.94 2.72
CA GLY A 57 -7.97 12.99 1.26
C GLY A 57 -7.56 11.68 0.59
N GLU A 58 -7.72 11.61 -0.72
CA GLU A 58 -7.61 10.37 -1.50
C GLU A 58 -6.20 9.77 -1.50
N VAL A 59 -5.17 10.60 -1.68
CA VAL A 59 -3.78 10.10 -1.79
C VAL A 59 -3.29 9.52 -0.45
N PRO A 60 -3.39 10.21 0.71
CA PRO A 60 -3.01 9.63 1.99
C PRO A 60 -3.88 8.42 2.38
N ALA A 61 -5.17 8.42 2.07
CA ALA A 61 -6.05 7.27 2.30
C ALA A 61 -5.68 6.06 1.43
N ARG A 62 -5.17 6.27 0.21
CA ARG A 62 -4.61 5.20 -0.62
C ARG A 62 -3.28 4.69 -0.07
N ILE A 63 -2.41 5.57 0.42
CA ILE A 63 -1.16 5.18 1.11
C ILE A 63 -1.47 4.27 2.31
N TYR A 64 -2.50 4.59 3.10
CA TYR A 64 -2.92 3.78 4.25
C TYR A 64 -3.13 2.29 3.90
N ARG A 65 -3.70 2.01 2.72
CA ARG A 65 -3.98 0.64 2.27
C ARG A 65 -3.02 0.12 1.22
N SER A 66 -1.82 0.69 1.16
CA SER A 66 -0.73 0.25 0.28
C SER A 66 0.33 -0.52 1.08
N HIS A 67 1.17 -1.29 0.39
CA HIS A 67 2.28 -1.98 1.05
C HIS A 67 3.47 -1.04 1.16
N LEU A 68 3.96 -0.81 2.38
CA LEU A 68 5.14 0.01 2.65
C LEU A 68 6.29 -0.86 3.15
N ASN A 69 7.41 -0.87 2.43
CA ASN A 69 8.65 -1.49 2.93
C ASN A 69 9.58 -0.38 3.41
N CYS A 70 9.59 -0.13 4.72
CA CYS A 70 10.37 0.93 5.35
C CYS A 70 11.65 0.38 5.98
N THR A 71 12.71 1.18 5.96
CA THR A 71 13.99 0.95 6.66
C THR A 71 14.39 2.17 7.45
#